data_AF-A0A849IH11-F1
#
_entry.id   AF-A0A849IH11-F1
#
_cell.length_a   1.000
_cell.length_b   1.000
_cell.length_c   1.000
_cell.angle_alpha   90.00
_cell.angle_beta   90.00
_cell.angle_gamma   90.00
#
_symmetry.space_group_name_H-M   'P 1'
#
loop_
_entity.id
_entity.type
_entity.pdbx_description
1 polymer ?
#
loop_
_entity_poly.entity_id
_entity_poly.type
_entity_poly.pdbx_seq_one_letter_code
_entity_poly.pdbx_strand_id
1 'polypeptide(L)'
;MKDALTACLVEEMTIEEAAAATFVEVEWLLVRVEEGLFPGASRSHFSSRLLARARRMRDLERNFDASPELAALFADILEENDELKIRLRCAE
;
A
#
# COMPACT_ATOMS: atom_id res chain seq x y z
N MET A 1 19.29 -3.76 10.86
CA MET A 1 19.06 -2.67 9.87
C MET A 1 17.82 -2.98 9.04
N LYS A 2 16.65 -3.11 9.70
CA LYS A 2 15.37 -3.41 9.03
C LYS A 2 14.18 -2.63 9.59
N ASP A 3 14.40 -1.80 10.62
CA ASP A 3 13.33 -1.12 11.36
C ASP A 3 13.33 0.41 11.18
N ALA A 4 14.23 0.96 10.37
CA ALA A 4 14.42 2.41 10.24
C ALA A 4 13.61 3.07 9.11
N LEU A 5 12.97 2.29 8.22
CA LEU A 5 12.13 2.84 7.14
C LEU A 5 10.65 2.98 7.55
N THR A 6 10.28 2.57 8.77
CA THR A 6 8.87 2.50 9.20
C THR A 6 8.31 3.84 9.69
N ALA A 7 9.10 4.91 9.81
CA ALA A 7 8.63 6.15 10.44
C ALA A 7 9.25 7.45 9.89
N CYS A 8 9.50 7.56 8.59
CA CYS A 8 9.75 8.86 7.99
C CYS A 8 8.76 9.12 6.85
N LEU A 9 7.98 10.18 7.04
CA LEU A 9 7.02 10.74 6.09
C LEU A 9 7.80 11.23 4.85
N VAL A 10 8.02 10.35 3.87
CA VAL A 10 8.45 10.77 2.54
C VAL A 10 7.18 10.95 1.73
N GLU A 11 6.57 12.13 1.82
CA GLU A 11 5.41 12.51 0.99
C GLU A 11 5.80 12.82 -0.46
N GLU A 12 7.10 12.81 -0.79
CA GLU A 12 7.64 13.02 -2.13
C GLU A 12 8.43 11.79 -2.59
N MET A 13 7.72 10.69 -2.84
CA MET A 13 8.32 9.49 -3.44
C MET A 13 7.71 9.25 -4.82
N THR A 14 8.55 9.03 -5.84
CA THR A 14 8.07 8.77 -7.21
C THR A 14 7.52 7.36 -7.35
N ILE A 15 6.82 7.08 -8.45
CA ILE A 15 6.29 5.74 -8.72
C ILE A 15 7.39 4.67 -8.85
N GLU A 16 8.56 5.03 -9.37
CA GLU A 16 9.71 4.14 -9.50
C GLU A 16 10.29 3.77 -8.13
N GLU A 17 10.42 4.77 -7.25
CA GLU A 17 10.89 4.57 -5.88
C GLU A 17 9.87 3.76 -5.06
N ALA A 18 8.57 4.02 -5.24
CA ALA A 18 7.49 3.26 -4.62
C ALA A 18 7.50 1.79 -5.06
N ALA A 19 7.68 1.54 -6.35
CA ALA A 19 7.77 0.19 -6.90
C ALA A 19 8.98 -0.56 -6.32
N ALA A 20 10.14 0.10 -6.27
CA ALA A 20 11.35 -0.47 -5.68
C ALA A 20 11.18 -0.78 -4.17
N ALA A 21 10.56 0.14 -3.41
CA ALA A 21 10.34 -0.03 -1.97
C ALA A 21 9.32 -1.13 -1.61
N THR A 22 8.47 -1.50 -2.58
CA THR A 22 7.42 -2.52 -2.39
C THR A 22 7.71 -3.83 -3.13
N PHE A 23 8.80 -3.88 -3.91
CA PHE A 23 9.18 -5.02 -4.73
C PHE A 23 8.08 -5.42 -5.73
N VAL A 24 7.38 -4.43 -6.28
CA VAL A 24 6.40 -4.61 -7.36
C VAL A 24 6.92 -3.98 -8.65
N GLU A 25 6.33 -4.34 -9.79
CA GLU A 25 6.69 -3.71 -11.05
C GLU A 25 6.10 -2.30 -11.16
N VAL A 26 6.85 -1.37 -11.79
CA VAL A 26 6.39 0.01 -12.00
C VAL A 26 5.09 0.03 -12.78
N GLU A 27 5.01 -0.77 -13.86
CA GLU A 27 3.80 -0.87 -14.69
C GLU A 27 2.60 -1.39 -13.91
N TRP A 28 2.83 -2.39 -13.05
CA TRP A 28 1.79 -2.90 -12.16
C TRP A 28 1.25 -1.78 -11.28
N LEU A 29 2.13 -1.00 -10.63
CA LEU A 29 1.71 0.10 -9.77
C LEU A 29 1.01 1.21 -10.55
N LEU A 30 1.49 1.52 -11.75
CA LEU A 30 0.95 2.56 -12.61
C LEU A 30 -0.50 2.25 -13.01
N VAL A 31 -0.75 1.05 -13.52
CA VAL A 31 -2.09 0.62 -13.93
C VAL A 31 -3.08 0.75 -12.77
N ARG A 32 -2.71 0.31 -11.55
CA ARG A 32 -3.65 0.40 -10.40
C ARG A 32 -3.86 1.83 -9.91
N VAL A 33 -2.87 2.71 -10.06
CA VAL A 33 -3.04 4.14 -9.79
C VAL A 33 -4.00 4.77 -10.79
N GLU A 34 -3.89 4.42 -12.08
CA GLU A 34 -4.78 4.89 -13.14
C GLU A 34 -6.21 4.34 -13.00
N GLU A 35 -6.35 3.10 -12.51
CA GLU A 35 -7.64 2.50 -12.14
C GLU A 35 -8.24 3.09 -10.86
N GLY A 36 -7.53 3.98 -10.16
CA GLY A 36 -8.01 4.64 -8.94
C GLY A 36 -7.99 3.76 -7.70
N LEU A 37 -7.27 2.63 -7.71
CA LEU A 37 -7.22 1.67 -6.61
C LEU A 37 -6.28 2.10 -5.46
N PHE A 38 -5.56 3.20 -5.65
CA PHE A 38 -4.68 3.84 -4.66
C PHE A 38 -5.20 5.25 -4.31
N PRO A 39 -6.09 5.38 -3.31
CA PRO A 39 -6.68 6.66 -2.96
C PRO A 39 -5.62 7.68 -2.52
N GLY A 40 -5.64 8.87 -3.12
CA GLY A 40 -4.68 9.94 -2.82
C GLY A 40 -3.27 9.72 -3.38
N ALA A 41 -3.03 8.65 -4.14
CA ALA A 41 -1.79 8.49 -4.89
C ALA A 41 -1.79 9.40 -6.12
N SER A 42 -0.62 9.93 -6.44
CA SER A 42 -0.31 10.49 -7.75
C SER A 42 1.02 9.91 -8.22
N ARG A 43 1.34 10.04 -9.52
CA ARG A 43 2.60 9.53 -10.09
C ARG A 43 3.87 10.03 -9.37
N SER A 44 3.78 11.11 -8.59
CA SER A 44 4.89 11.74 -7.89
C SER A 44 4.75 11.80 -6.36
N HIS A 45 3.67 11.24 -5.80
CA HIS A 45 3.41 11.31 -4.35
C HIS A 45 2.87 9.97 -3.84
N PHE A 46 3.72 9.23 -3.12
CA PHE A 46 3.37 7.98 -2.45
C PHE A 46 3.72 8.05 -0.96
N SER A 47 2.70 7.87 -0.11
CA SER A 47 2.87 7.79 1.34
C SER A 47 3.20 6.36 1.80
N SER A 48 3.68 6.21 3.04
CA SER A 48 3.93 4.90 3.66
C SER A 48 2.68 4.00 3.69
N ARG A 49 1.49 4.59 3.84
CA ARG A 49 0.20 3.88 3.77
C ARG A 49 -0.02 3.28 2.38
N LEU A 50 0.29 4.01 1.32
CA LEU A 50 0.21 3.51 -0.06
C LEU A 50 1.19 2.36 -0.32
N LEU A 51 2.38 2.38 0.30
CA LEU A 51 3.32 1.26 0.17
C LEU A 51 2.84 -0.01 0.88
N ALA A 52 2.24 0.14 2.06
CA ALA A 52 1.61 -0.98 2.75
C ALA A 52 0.46 -1.56 1.93
N ARG A 53 -0.38 -0.69 1.36
CA ARG A 53 -1.46 -1.06 0.44
C ARG A 53 -0.95 -1.83 -0.77
N ALA A 54 0.10 -1.34 -1.45
CA ALA A 54 0.66 -2.00 -2.63
C ALA A 54 1.16 -3.41 -2.34
N ARG A 55 1.85 -3.61 -1.22
CA ARG A 55 2.31 -4.94 -0.80
C ARG A 55 1.14 -5.89 -0.54
N ARG A 56 0.11 -5.43 0.18
CA ARG A 56 -1.10 -6.23 0.44
C ARG A 56 -1.81 -6.64 -0.83
N MET A 57 -2.00 -5.68 -1.75
CA MET A 57 -2.65 -5.96 -3.02
C MET A 57 -1.83 -6.97 -3.84
N ARG A 58 -0.51 -6.78 -3.95
CA ARG A 58 0.35 -7.71 -4.69
C ARG A 58 0.34 -9.13 -4.10
N ASP A 59 0.35 -9.26 -2.77
CA ASP A 59 0.28 -10.55 -2.12
C ASP A 59 -1.09 -11.24 -2.34
N LEU A 60 -2.18 -10.47 -2.35
CA LEU A 60 -3.52 -11.00 -2.62
C LEU A 60 -3.66 -11.46 -4.07
N GLU A 61 -3.29 -10.61 -5.04
CA GLU A 61 -3.29 -10.97 -6.46
C GLU A 61 -2.45 -12.23 -6.71
N ARG A 62 -1.23 -12.31 -6.15
CA ARG A 62 -0.32 -13.45 -6.39
C ARG A 62 -0.77 -14.73 -5.71
N ASN A 63 -1.17 -14.65 -4.44
CA ASN A 63 -1.39 -15.86 -3.64
C ASN A 63 -2.83 -16.41 -3.78
N PHE A 64 -3.78 -15.58 -4.22
CA PHE A 64 -5.19 -15.93 -4.28
C PHE A 64 -5.81 -15.75 -5.67
N ASP A 65 -5.03 -15.35 -6.68
CA ASP A 65 -5.52 -15.00 -8.02
C ASP A 65 -6.65 -13.95 -7.94
N ALA A 66 -6.54 -13.05 -6.95
CA ALA A 66 -7.54 -12.02 -6.72
C ALA A 66 -7.49 -10.99 -7.85
N SER A 67 -8.65 -10.49 -8.27
CA SER A 67 -8.69 -9.33 -9.15
C SER A 67 -8.14 -8.09 -8.44
N PRO A 68 -7.65 -7.07 -9.17
CA PRO A 68 -7.15 -5.83 -8.57
C PRO A 68 -8.17 -5.14 -7.66
N GLU A 69 -9.45 -5.13 -8.04
CA GLU A 69 -10.53 -4.52 -7.26
C GLU A 69 -10.80 -5.29 -5.97
N LEU A 70 -10.76 -6.62 -6.03
CA LEU A 70 -10.91 -7.45 -4.84
C LEU A 70 -9.72 -7.24 -3.90
N ALA A 71 -8.50 -7.20 -4.43
CA ALA A 71 -7.30 -6.94 -3.67
C ALA A 71 -7.33 -5.55 -3.00
N ALA A 72 -7.83 -4.53 -3.70
CA ALA A 72 -8.01 -3.17 -3.18
C ALA A 72 -9.04 -3.13 -2.05
N LEU A 73 -10.19 -3.79 -2.21
CA LEU A 73 -11.22 -3.88 -1.17
C LEU A 73 -10.68 -4.57 0.09
N PHE A 74 -9.95 -5.67 -0.08
CA PHE A 74 -9.33 -6.36 1.06
C PHE A 74 -8.27 -5.48 1.73
N ALA A 75 -7.52 -4.68 0.97
CA ALA A 75 -6.59 -3.73 1.54
C ALA A 75 -7.32 -2.69 2.41
N ASP A 76 -8.49 -2.18 2.00
CA ASP A 76 -9.31 -1.27 2.81
C ASP A 76 -9.71 -1.91 4.15
N ILE A 77 -10.14 -3.17 4.13
CA ILE A 77 -10.52 -3.92 5.34
C ILE A 77 -9.30 -4.13 6.26
N LEU A 78 -8.14 -4.46 5.70
CA LEU A 78 -6.91 -4.64 6.46
C LEU A 78 -6.43 -3.33 7.10
N GLU A 79 -6.58 -2.21 6.40
CA GLU A 79 -6.30 -0.87 6.93
C GLU A 79 -7.21 -0.54 8.12
N GLU A 80 -8.53 -0.70 7.98
CA GLU A 80 -9.47 -0.52 9.09
C GLU A 80 -9.16 -1.47 10.26
N ASN A 81 -8.81 -2.72 9.97
CA ASN A 81 -8.46 -3.69 11.01
C ASN A 81 -7.23 -3.26 11.82
N ASP A 82 -6.21 -2.72 11.15
CA ASP A 82 -5.02 -2.19 11.82
C ASP A 82 -5.37 -0.98 12.69
N GLU A 83 -6.19 -0.06 12.19
CA GLU A 83 -6.67 1.10 12.95
C GLU A 83 -7.45 0.67 14.20
N LEU A 84 -8.36 -0.30 14.07
CA LEU A 84 -9.09 -0.88 15.20
C LEU A 84 -8.17 -1.54 16.22
N LYS A 85 -7.16 -2.30 15.77
CA LYS A 85 -6.17 -2.93 16.64
C LYS A 85 -5.32 -1.90 17.39
N ILE A 86 -4.94 -0.80 16.74
CA ILE A 86 -4.22 0.31 17.39
C ILE A 86 -5.09 0.91 18.48
N ARG A 87 -6.36 1.22 18.16
CA ARG A 87 -7.32 1.78 19.14
C ARG A 87 -7.49 0.89 20.36
N LEU A 88 -7.57 -0.43 20.17
CA LEU A 88 -7.68 -1.37 21.28
C LEU A 88 -6.44 -1.34 22.19
N ARG A 89 -5.24 -1.35 21.61
CA ARG A 89 -3.98 -1.29 22.38
C ARG A 89 -3.78 0.04 23.12
N CYS A 90 -4.36 1.13 22.62
CA CYS A 90 -4.28 2.44 23.27
C CYS A 90 -5.41 2.67 24.31
N ALA A 91 -6.40 1.78 24.37
CA ALA A 91 -7.48 1.82 25.35
C ALA A 91 -7.17 1.01 26.62
N GLU A 92 -6.09 0.21 26.60
CA GLU A 92 -5.49 -0.49 27.74
C GLU A 92 -4.48 0.40 28.48
#